data_AF-A0A388PFH9-F1
#
_entry.id   AF-A0A388PFH9-F1
#
_cell.length_a   1.000
_cell.length_b   1.000
_cell.length_c   1.000
_cell.angle_alpha   90.00
_cell.angle_beta   90.00
_cell.angle_gamma   90.00
#
_symmetry.space_group_name_H-M   'P 1'
#
loop_
_entity.id
_entity.type
_entity.pdbx_description
1 polymer ?
#
loop_
_entity_poly.entity_id
_entity_poly.type
_entity_poly.pdbx_seq_one_letter_code
_entity_poly.pdbx_strand_id
1 'polypeptide(L)' 'MSAPDTLTLADLRTRTFPHPSLGVLGDPIAHSLSPAMHNAALAALRPTHPTLVRSITCACILPPPNYPRPY' A
#
# COMPACT_ATOMS: atom_id res chain seq x y z
N MET A 1 -14.11 -9.33 -5.55
CA MET A 1 -12.82 -8.80 -5.05
C MET A 1 -13.01 -7.30 -4.91
N SER A 2 -13.10 -6.78 -3.68
CA SER A 2 -13.21 -5.33 -3.45
C SER A 2 -11.91 -4.67 -3.87
N ALA A 3 -12.01 -3.51 -4.53
CA ALA A 3 -10.85 -2.69 -4.83
C ALA A 3 -10.10 -2.35 -3.52
N PRO A 4 -8.76 -2.30 -3.54
CA PRO A 4 -8.02 -1.89 -2.36
C PRO A 4 -8.41 -0.45 -2.00
N ASP A 5 -8.69 -0.21 -0.71
CA ASP A 5 -9.03 1.11 -0.21
C ASP A 5 -7.93 2.10 -0.62
N THR A 6 -8.33 3.18 -1.29
CA THR A 6 -7.43 4.28 -1.62
C THR A 6 -7.44 5.28 -0.47
N LEU A 7 -6.28 5.51 0.13
CA LEU A 7 -6.10 6.48 1.21
C LEU A 7 -5.58 7.81 0.67
N THR A 8 -5.87 8.89 1.35
CA THR A 8 -5.23 10.18 1.10
C THR A 8 -4.02 10.36 2.02
N LEU A 9 -3.16 11.34 1.71
CA LEU A 9 -2.07 11.69 2.62
C LEU A 9 -2.57 12.18 3.99
N ALA A 10 -3.77 12.77 4.06
CA ALA A 10 -4.39 13.13 5.34
C ALA A 10 -4.72 11.88 6.17
N ASP A 11 -5.26 10.84 5.53
CA ASP A 11 -5.54 9.56 6.20
C ASP A 11 -4.27 8.91 6.73
N LEU A 12 -3.17 8.93 5.96
CA LEU A 12 -1.88 8.39 6.39
C LEU A 12 -1.31 9.06 7.64
N ARG A 13 -1.58 10.35 7.85
CA ARG A 13 -1.07 11.09 9.01
C ARG A 13 -1.76 10.69 10.32
N THR A 14 -3.03 10.30 10.25
CA THR A 14 -3.84 9.99 11.44
C THR A 14 -4.01 8.49 11.65
N ARG A 15 -3.81 7.68 10.61
CA ARG A 15 -4.04 6.24 10.65
C ARG A 15 -2.84 5.51 11.25
N THR A 16 -3.13 4.66 12.23
CA THR A 16 -2.14 3.73 12.80
C THR A 16 -2.25 2.39 12.08
N PHE A 17 -1.11 1.82 11.70
CA PHE A 17 -1.03 0.49 11.12
C PHE A 17 -0.56 -0.49 12.19
N PRO A 18 -1.38 -1.49 12.58
CA PRO A 18 -1.04 -2.41 13.68
C PRO A 18 0.12 -3.36 13.32
N HIS A 19 0.46 -3.44 12.04
CA HIS A 19 1.51 -4.30 11.49
C HIS A 19 2.27 -3.55 10.39
N PRO A 20 3.52 -3.95 10.07
CA PRO A 20 4.28 -3.35 8.97
C PRO A 20 3.44 -3.33 7.69
N SER A 21 3.23 -2.18 7.07
CA SER A 21 2.34 -2.04 5.92
C SER A 21 3.11 -1.52 4.70
N LEU A 22 2.72 -1.99 3.51
CA LEU A 22 3.27 -1.54 2.24
C LEU A 22 2.30 -0.55 1.59
N GLY A 23 2.82 0.58 1.11
CA GLY A 23 2.02 1.61 0.46
C GLY A 23 2.48 1.82 -0.98
N VAL A 24 1.53 1.95 -1.91
CA VAL A 24 1.78 2.42 -3.28
C VAL A 24 1.33 3.87 -3.36
N LEU A 25 2.25 4.79 -3.63
CA LEU A 25 1.97 6.23 -3.71
C LEU A 25 1.86 6.67 -5.18
N GLY A 26 0.83 7.46 -5.51
CA GLY A 26 0.72 8.06 -6.85
C GLY A 26 -0.54 8.91 -7.02
N ASP A 27 -0.63 9.63 -8.13
CA ASP A 27 -1.82 10.40 -8.52
C ASP A 27 -1.90 10.47 -10.07
N PRO A 28 -2.89 9.81 -10.70
CA PRO A 28 -3.93 8.97 -10.10
C PRO A 28 -3.42 7.54 -9.78
N ILE A 29 -3.76 7.01 -8.59
CA ILE A 29 -3.36 5.64 -8.17
C ILE A 29 -4.46 4.58 -8.33
N ALA A 30 -5.70 4.98 -8.62
CA ALA A 30 -6.87 4.09 -8.64
C ALA A 30 -6.77 2.91 -9.62
N HIS A 31 -5.97 3.04 -10.69
CA HIS A 31 -5.76 2.00 -11.70
C HIS A 31 -4.52 1.13 -11.45
N SER A 32 -3.83 1.34 -10.32
CA SER A 32 -2.64 0.57 -10.00
C SER A 32 -3.02 -0.88 -9.66
N LEU A 33 -2.44 -1.83 -10.40
CA LEU A 33 -2.52 -3.26 -10.09
C LEU A 33 -1.54 -3.68 -9.00
N SER A 34 -0.59 -2.81 -8.62
CA SER A 34 0.44 -3.09 -7.64
C SER A 34 -0.12 -3.59 -6.30
N PRO A 35 -1.19 -3.01 -5.70
CA PRO A 35 -1.72 -3.52 -4.44
C PRO A 35 -2.23 -4.97 -4.55
N ALA A 36 -2.91 -5.32 -5.65
CA ALA A 36 -3.40 -6.67 -5.87
C ALA A 36 -2.25 -7.68 -6.04
N MET A 37 -1.22 -7.30 -6.81
CA MET A 37 -0.04 -8.14 -7.03
C MET A 37 0.76 -8.37 -5.74
N HIS A 38 1.02 -7.32 -4.96
CA HIS A 38 1.77 -7.45 -3.70
C HIS A 38 1.00 -8.27 -2.66
N ASN A 39 -0.32 -8.09 -2.54
CA ASN A 39 -1.14 -8.90 -1.66
C ASN A 39 -1.13 -10.39 -2.04
N ALA A 40 -1.16 -10.70 -3.34
CA ALA A 40 -1.02 -12.08 -3.82
C ALA A 40 0.37 -12.67 -3.51
N ALA A 41 1.44 -11.88 -3.69
CA ALA A 41 2.80 -12.30 -3.37
C ALA A 41 2.99 -12.55 -1.85
N LEU A 42 2.46 -11.67 -1.00
CA LEU A 42 2.50 -11.85 0.46
C LEU A 42 1.71 -13.10 0.88
N ALA A 43 0.58 -13.38 0.25
CA ALA A 43 -0.19 -14.60 0.48
C ALA A 43 0.55 -15.87 0.06
N ALA A 44 1.37 -15.81 -1.00
CA ALA A 44 2.20 -16.91 -1.45
C ALA A 44 3.43 -17.15 -0.56
N LEU A 45 4.03 -16.07 -0.02
CA LEU A 45 5.19 -16.14 0.87
C LEU A 45 4.84 -16.55 2.31
N ARG A 46 3.56 -16.51 2.66
CA ARG A 46 3.01 -16.83 3.98
C ARG A 46 3.54 -18.12 4.63
N PRO A 47 3.66 -19.25 3.91
CA PRO A 47 4.10 -20.51 4.49
C PRO A 47 5.59 -20.53 4.89
N THR A 48 6.43 -19.80 4.15
CA THR A 48 7.88 -19.79 4.33
C THR A 48 8.37 -18.59 5.13
N HIS A 49 7.60 -17.50 5.16
CA HIS A 49 7.96 -16.24 5.81
C HIS A 49 6.78 -15.71 6.66
N PRO A 50 6.49 -16.35 7.81
CA PRO A 50 5.33 -16.06 8.65
C PRO A 50 5.29 -14.64 9.24
N THR A 51 6.41 -13.91 9.22
CA THR A 51 6.51 -12.52 9.68
C THR A 51 5.98 -11.51 8.65
N LEU A 52 6.00 -11.83 7.35
CA LEU A 52 5.50 -10.96 6.27
C LEU A 52 3.97 -11.02 6.10
N VAL A 53 3.34 -11.98 6.76
CA VAL A 53 1.91 -12.32 6.63
C VAL A 53 0.98 -11.24 7.13
N ARG A 54 1.46 -10.43 8.06
CA ARG A 54 0.69 -9.37 8.69
C ARG A 54 0.75 -8.06 7.91
N SER A 55 1.48 -8.03 6.80
CA SER A 55 1.62 -6.82 6.01
C SER A 55 0.42 -6.59 5.11
N ILE A 56 -0.13 -5.38 5.17
CA ILE A 56 -1.25 -4.93 4.33
C ILE A 56 -0.67 -4.02 3.24
N THR A 57 -1.04 -4.25 1.97
CA THR A 57 -0.72 -3.31 0.89
C THR A 57 -1.89 -2.38 0.62
N CYS A 58 -1.64 -1.07 0.59
CA CYS A 58 -2.64 -0.03 0.34
C CYS A 58 -2.19 0.96 -0.75
N ALA A 59 -3.14 1.55 -1.49
CA ALA A 59 -2.88 2.62 -2.44
C ALA A 59 -3.13 3.98 -1.79
N CYS A 60 -2.25 4.96 -2.00
CA CYS A 60 -2.43 6.31 -1.47
C CYS A 60 -2.29 7.39 -2.54
N ILE A 61 -3.26 8.31 -2.58
CA ILE A 61 -3.22 9.49 -3.44
C ILE A 61 -2.27 10.52 -2.84
N LEU A 62 -1.32 10.96 -3.68
CA LEU A 62 -0.38 12.01 -3.33
C LEU A 62 -0.66 13.26 -4.18
N PRO A 63 -1.18 14.35 -3.60
CA PRO A 63 -1.37 15.58 -4.37
C PRO A 63 0.01 16.14 -4.80
N PRO A 64 0.17 16.64 -6.04
CA PRO A 64 1.36 17.42 -6.42
C PRO A 64 1.46 18.62 -5.46
N PRO A 65 2.63 18.95 -4.83
CA PRO A 65 4.02 18.72 -5.23
C PRO A 65 4.79 17.71 -4.33
N ASN A 66 4.11 16.82 -3.61
CA ASN A 66 4.74 16.03 -2.54
C ASN A 66 5.52 14.80 -3.00
N TYR A 67 5.76 14.62 -4.30
CA TYR A 67 6.60 13.53 -4.77
C TYR A 67 8.03 13.74 -4.21
N PRO A 68 8.54 12.84 -3.35
CA PRO A 68 9.95 12.88 -3.01
C PRO A 68 10.71 12.66 -4.32
N ARG A 69 11.48 13.66 -4.75
CA ARG A 69 12.30 13.50 -5.94
C ARG A 69 13.31 12.40 -5.65
N PRO A 70 13.48 11.40 -6.54
CA PRO A 70 14.63 10.53 -6.43
C PRO A 70 15.87 11.42 -6.57
N TYR A 71 16.74 11.40 -5.57
CA TYR A 71 18.08 11.98 -5.63
C TYR A 71 18.92 11.25 -6.68
#